data_AF-A0A931U4I7-F1
#
_entry.id   AF-A0A931U4I7-F1
#
_cell.length_a   1.000
_cell.length_b   1.000
_cell.length_c   1.000
_cell.angle_alpha   90.00
_cell.angle_beta   90.00
_cell.angle_gamma   90.00
#
_symmetry.space_group_name_H-M   'P 1'
#
loop_
_entity.id
_entity.type
_entity.pdbx_description
1 polymer ?
#
loop_
_entity_poly.entity_id
_entity_poly.type
_entity_poly.pdbx_seq_one_letter_code
_entity_poly.pdbx_strand_id
1 'polypeptide(L)'
;MTTASAHPRAKYSPTSTLRALVKRTLALHSVPPRIIVLTALASYVGQLLAILQGWPLWAIVLATLLPWAPILFLETAWTYRHFQWLALFYILVVTQGGHFLEHLTQVTQIHVLGLRGADSRGVFGQLDIEWVHFTWNTWVLIAIVLLLVRFPRNGWLWITLLVAGWHEAEHAYIMSVYLTTGREGTPGLLSVRGAIAGGLPLIRPDLHFMYNVLETVPLVAAFGYQVRHSYDEWLAKALPHMSEEQMAETTNALETLRFAPGQAVVRQGEPADRFYIVTQGTVAVVREAEAGSEVHLATLGPGEFFGEIGLLMRSPRTATVRARTPVEVLAMHGGTFQGIMNSSQRTAQEVAQIAQQRLGQQLSPQDQRRT
;
A
#
# COMPACT_ATOMS: atom_id res chain seq x y z
N MET A 1 -35.51 35.71 20.94
CA MET A 1 -34.79 35.98 19.67
C MET A 1 -33.57 35.08 19.64
N THR A 2 -33.72 33.91 19.05
CA THR A 2 -32.73 32.83 18.99
C THR A 2 -32.05 32.85 17.63
N THR A 3 -30.77 33.17 17.60
CA THR A 3 -29.93 33.15 16.40
C THR A 3 -29.43 31.73 16.16
N ALA A 4 -30.03 31.05 15.18
CA ALA A 4 -29.54 29.78 14.65
C ALA A 4 -28.27 30.05 13.82
N SER A 5 -27.13 29.53 14.28
CA SER A 5 -25.88 29.49 13.53
C SER A 5 -25.99 28.42 12.44
N ALA A 6 -26.18 28.86 11.19
CA ALA A 6 -26.13 28.01 10.01
C ALA A 6 -24.66 27.61 9.71
N HIS A 7 -24.35 26.32 9.80
CA HIS A 7 -23.13 25.77 9.21
C HIS A 7 -23.37 25.44 7.73
N PRO A 8 -22.42 25.75 6.84
CA PRO A 8 -22.59 25.54 5.40
C PRO A 8 -22.59 24.04 5.08
N ARG A 9 -23.66 23.56 4.45
CA ARG A 9 -23.69 22.23 3.84
C ARG A 9 -22.64 22.17 2.74
N ALA A 10 -21.56 21.42 2.97
CA ALA A 10 -20.60 21.11 1.93
C ALA A 10 -21.31 20.32 0.81
N LYS A 11 -21.31 20.88 -0.41
CA LYS A 11 -21.75 20.18 -1.62
C LYS A 11 -20.81 19.00 -1.88
N TYR A 12 -21.33 17.78 -1.73
CA TYR A 12 -20.64 16.57 -2.16
C TYR A 12 -20.58 16.56 -3.69
N SER A 13 -19.38 16.74 -4.23
CA SER A 13 -19.08 16.57 -5.64
C SER A 13 -18.54 15.14 -5.83
N PRO A 14 -19.16 14.29 -6.66
CA PRO A 14 -18.57 13.01 -7.03
C PRO A 14 -17.45 13.26 -8.04
N THR A 15 -16.38 13.91 -7.61
CA THR A 15 -15.20 14.12 -8.45
C THR A 15 -14.17 13.04 -8.18
N SER A 16 -14.18 12.08 -9.10
CA SER A 16 -13.05 11.31 -9.61
C SER A 16 -12.45 10.23 -8.71
N THR A 17 -12.89 9.01 -8.98
CA THR A 17 -12.18 7.74 -8.75
C THR A 17 -10.69 7.84 -9.13
N LEU A 18 -10.34 8.67 -10.13
CA LEU A 18 -8.98 8.93 -10.57
C LEU A 18 -8.13 9.75 -9.57
N ARG A 19 -8.74 10.69 -8.83
CA ARG A 19 -8.05 11.51 -7.82
C ARG A 19 -7.89 10.75 -6.51
N ALA A 20 -8.82 9.84 -6.20
CA ALA A 20 -8.65 8.82 -5.17
C ALA A 20 -7.55 7.80 -5.55
N LEU A 21 -7.48 7.39 -6.82
CA LEU A 21 -6.45 6.50 -7.36
C LEU A 21 -5.05 7.11 -7.27
N VAL A 22 -4.87 8.36 -7.73
CA VAL A 22 -3.59 9.10 -7.65
C VAL A 22 -3.19 9.39 -6.20
N LYS A 23 -4.16 9.68 -5.32
CA LYS A 23 -3.90 9.71 -3.87
C LYS A 23 -3.31 8.38 -3.44
N ARG A 24 -3.96 7.25 -3.74
CA ARG A 24 -3.60 5.93 -3.20
C ARG A 24 -2.33 5.30 -3.80
N THR A 25 -1.97 5.61 -5.05
CA THR A 25 -0.83 4.95 -5.73
C THR A 25 0.47 5.73 -5.68
N LEU A 26 0.45 7.05 -5.47
CA LEU A 26 1.63 7.92 -5.61
C LEU A 26 1.72 9.09 -4.62
N ALA A 27 0.71 9.33 -3.76
CA ALA A 27 0.90 10.29 -2.69
C ALA A 27 1.82 9.66 -1.65
N LEU A 28 2.94 10.31 -1.34
CA LEU A 28 3.74 9.98 -0.16
C LEU A 28 2.92 10.39 1.07
N HIS A 29 1.99 9.53 1.51
CA HIS A 29 0.97 9.85 2.52
C HIS A 29 1.58 10.23 3.86
N SER A 30 2.78 9.72 4.12
CA SER A 30 3.51 9.88 5.35
C SER A 30 4.51 11.05 5.34
N VAL A 31 4.75 11.68 4.19
CA VAL A 31 5.86 12.64 4.02
C VAL A 31 5.35 14.05 3.76
N PRO A 32 5.68 15.03 4.64
CA PRO A 32 5.32 16.43 4.41
C PRO A 32 5.90 16.96 3.08
N PRO A 33 5.16 17.79 2.32
CA PRO A 33 5.63 18.31 1.02
C PRO A 33 7.01 19.00 1.07
N ARG A 34 7.31 19.69 2.18
CA ARG A 34 8.62 20.32 2.42
C ARG A 34 9.78 19.31 2.40
N ILE A 35 9.57 18.10 2.91
CA ILE A 35 10.60 17.05 2.94
C ILE A 35 10.83 16.51 1.53
N ILE A 36 9.77 16.40 0.72
CA ILE A 36 9.88 16.01 -0.70
C ILE A 36 10.73 17.03 -1.46
N VAL A 37 10.46 18.33 -1.29
CA VAL A 37 11.23 19.41 -1.92
C VAL A 37 12.69 19.40 -1.48
N LEU A 38 12.96 19.28 -0.18
CA LEU A 38 14.33 19.20 0.35
C LEU A 38 15.07 17.97 -0.19
N THR A 39 14.39 16.83 -0.29
CA THR A 39 14.96 15.59 -0.83
C THR A 39 15.30 15.73 -2.31
N ALA A 40 14.41 16.35 -3.10
CA ALA A 40 14.67 16.65 -4.50
C ALA A 40 15.87 17.60 -4.67
N LEU A 41 15.98 18.65 -3.85
CA LEU A 41 17.15 19.54 -3.87
C LEU A 41 18.43 18.80 -3.51
N ALA A 42 18.44 17.97 -2.46
CA ALA A 42 19.59 17.16 -2.08
C ALA A 42 20.01 16.19 -3.19
N SER A 43 19.03 15.58 -3.87
CA SER A 43 19.23 14.71 -5.04
C SER A 43 19.91 15.46 -6.19
N TYR A 44 19.43 16.65 -6.56
CA TYR A 44 20.03 17.48 -7.61
C TYR A 44 21.44 17.97 -7.25
N VAL A 45 21.66 18.41 -6.01
CA VAL A 45 22.98 18.85 -5.53
C VAL A 45 23.97 17.68 -5.57
N GLY A 46 23.57 16.50 -5.06
CA GLY A 46 24.39 15.30 -5.09
C GLY A 46 24.74 14.87 -6.52
N GLN A 47 23.76 14.88 -7.41
CA GLN A 47 23.96 14.60 -8.83
C GLN A 47 24.95 15.58 -9.48
N LEU A 48 24.76 16.90 -9.26
CA LEU A 48 25.63 17.93 -9.83
C LEU A 48 27.07 17.80 -9.32
N LEU A 49 27.25 17.59 -8.00
CA LEU A 49 28.58 17.41 -7.42
C LEU A 49 29.27 16.15 -7.96
N ALA A 50 28.55 15.04 -8.11
CA ALA A 50 29.09 13.81 -8.71
C ALA A 50 29.54 14.04 -10.17
N ILE A 51 28.73 14.76 -10.96
CA ILE A 51 29.08 15.14 -12.34
C ILE A 51 30.33 16.03 -12.36
N LEU A 52 30.38 17.07 -11.53
CA LEU A 52 31.52 18.01 -11.47
C LEU A 52 32.81 17.32 -11.02
N GLN A 53 32.72 16.27 -10.21
CA GLN A 53 33.86 15.47 -9.77
C GLN A 53 34.23 14.35 -10.74
N GLY A 54 33.52 14.21 -11.86
CA GLY A 54 33.81 13.19 -12.88
C GLY A 54 33.52 11.75 -12.39
N TRP A 55 32.53 11.57 -11.52
CA TRP A 55 32.14 10.24 -11.06
C TRP A 55 31.61 9.38 -12.22
N PRO A 56 31.78 8.04 -12.17
CA PRO A 56 31.20 7.15 -13.16
C PRO A 56 29.66 7.19 -13.11
N LEU A 57 29.01 6.84 -14.22
CA LEU A 57 27.55 6.96 -14.39
C LEU A 57 26.74 6.29 -13.27
N TRP A 58 27.11 5.07 -12.86
CA TRP A 58 26.45 4.36 -11.76
C TRP A 58 26.50 5.12 -10.43
N ALA A 59 27.61 5.81 -10.15
CA ALA A 59 27.79 6.55 -8.92
C ALA A 59 26.97 7.86 -8.94
N ILE A 60 26.83 8.48 -10.12
CA ILE A 60 25.93 9.64 -10.30
C ILE A 60 24.47 9.24 -10.06
N VAL A 61 24.04 8.10 -10.62
CA VAL A 61 22.68 7.58 -10.37
C VAL A 61 22.47 7.27 -8.89
N LEU A 62 23.44 6.63 -8.23
CA LEU A 62 23.36 6.35 -6.80
C LEU A 62 23.26 7.64 -5.98
N ALA A 63 24.08 8.66 -6.26
CA ALA A 63 24.01 9.96 -5.61
C ALA A 63 22.65 10.66 -5.81
N THR A 64 22.01 10.41 -6.96
CA THR A 64 20.66 10.93 -7.27
C THR A 64 19.59 10.21 -6.45
N LEU A 65 19.68 8.89 -6.30
CA LEU A 65 18.66 8.07 -5.64
C LEU A 65 18.81 8.01 -4.11
N LEU A 66 20.03 8.13 -3.58
CA LEU A 66 20.33 7.95 -2.16
C LEU A 66 19.46 8.84 -1.23
N PRO A 67 19.22 10.14 -1.53
CA PRO A 67 18.35 10.97 -0.69
C PRO A 67 16.91 10.47 -0.60
N TRP A 68 16.43 9.71 -1.59
CA TRP A 68 15.07 9.17 -1.62
C TRP A 68 14.91 7.88 -0.80
N ALA A 69 15.99 7.19 -0.46
CA ALA A 69 15.94 5.91 0.23
C ALA A 69 15.18 5.96 1.57
N PRO A 70 15.37 6.97 2.45
CA PRO A 70 14.59 7.06 3.69
C PRO A 70 13.09 7.24 3.45
N ILE A 71 12.70 8.00 2.43
CA ILE A 71 11.28 8.21 2.07
C ILE A 71 10.67 6.91 1.57
N LEU A 72 11.34 6.20 0.66
CA LEU A 72 10.88 4.92 0.13
C LEU A 72 10.74 3.88 1.23
N PHE A 73 11.67 3.84 2.19
CA PHE A 73 11.60 2.96 3.35
C PHE A 73 10.39 3.27 4.24
N LEU A 74 10.19 4.56 4.58
CA LEU A 74 9.05 4.98 5.42
C LEU A 74 7.71 4.70 4.74
N GLU A 75 7.61 4.95 3.43
CA GLU A 75 6.39 4.68 2.68
C GLU A 75 6.13 3.17 2.61
N THR A 76 7.16 2.36 2.32
CA THR A 76 7.04 0.89 2.31
C THR A 76 6.61 0.35 3.67
N ALA A 77 7.17 0.87 4.76
CA ALA A 77 6.78 0.49 6.12
C ALA A 77 5.34 0.91 6.46
N TRP A 78 4.89 2.07 5.97
CA TRP A 78 3.50 2.50 6.10
C TRP A 78 2.56 1.58 5.31
N THR A 79 2.88 1.28 4.04
CA THR A 79 2.12 0.35 3.21
C THR A 79 2.03 -1.02 3.86
N TYR A 80 3.11 -1.53 4.45
CA TYR A 80 3.11 -2.81 5.14
C TYR A 80 2.16 -2.84 6.34
N ARG A 81 2.10 -1.74 7.12
CA ARG A 81 1.22 -1.65 8.30
C ARG A 81 -0.27 -1.60 7.98
N HIS A 82 -0.64 -1.09 6.80
CA HIS A 82 -2.04 -0.89 6.40
C HIS A 82 -2.53 -1.89 5.36
N PHE A 83 -1.61 -2.38 4.51
CA PHE A 83 -1.86 -3.17 3.32
C PHE A 83 -0.77 -4.23 3.13
N GLN A 84 -0.43 -5.01 4.18
CA GLN A 84 0.67 -6.00 4.27
C GLN A 84 1.22 -6.50 2.91
N TRP A 85 0.44 -7.33 2.21
CA TRP A 85 0.85 -7.98 0.97
C TRP A 85 0.96 -7.03 -0.23
N LEU A 86 0.28 -5.88 -0.18
CA LEU A 86 0.45 -4.81 -1.17
C LEU A 86 1.83 -4.15 -1.04
N ALA A 87 2.47 -4.19 0.13
CA ALA A 87 3.84 -3.70 0.29
C ALA A 87 4.86 -4.59 -0.44
N LEU A 88 4.71 -5.93 -0.35
CA LEU A 88 5.51 -6.86 -1.14
C LEU A 88 5.30 -6.60 -2.64
N PHE A 89 4.06 -6.39 -3.06
CA PHE A 89 3.73 -6.09 -4.46
C PHE A 89 4.35 -4.75 -4.91
N TYR A 90 4.27 -3.73 -4.08
CA TYR A 90 4.89 -2.42 -4.35
C TYR A 90 6.41 -2.55 -4.51
N ILE A 91 7.09 -3.24 -3.57
CA ILE A 91 8.52 -3.52 -3.66
C ILE A 91 8.82 -4.23 -4.98
N LEU A 92 8.05 -5.26 -5.33
CA LEU A 92 8.23 -6.04 -6.54
C LEU A 92 8.15 -5.16 -7.79
N VAL A 93 7.12 -4.31 -7.92
CA VAL A 93 6.94 -3.41 -9.06
C VAL A 93 8.06 -2.38 -9.16
N VAL A 94 8.46 -1.77 -8.03
CA VAL A 94 9.48 -0.71 -8.02
C VAL A 94 10.84 -1.28 -8.42
N THR A 95 11.22 -2.39 -7.81
CA THR A 95 12.51 -3.02 -8.07
C THR A 95 12.55 -3.61 -9.48
N GLN A 96 11.50 -4.31 -9.94
CA GLN A 96 11.39 -4.79 -11.32
C GLN A 96 11.41 -3.65 -12.34
N GLY A 97 10.77 -2.52 -12.03
CA GLY A 97 10.85 -1.31 -12.84
C GLY A 97 12.27 -0.75 -12.96
N GLY A 98 13.05 -0.80 -11.87
CA GLY A 98 14.48 -0.45 -11.87
C GLY A 98 15.30 -1.37 -12.76
N HIS A 99 15.10 -2.68 -12.66
CA HIS A 99 15.74 -3.68 -13.52
C HIS A 99 15.37 -3.48 -15.00
N PHE A 100 14.09 -3.23 -15.29
CA PHE A 100 13.63 -2.89 -16.64
C PHE A 100 14.31 -1.63 -17.19
N LEU A 101 14.46 -0.57 -16.39
CA LEU A 101 15.13 0.66 -16.81
C LEU A 101 16.61 0.45 -17.11
N GLU A 102 17.28 -0.46 -16.40
CA GLU A 102 18.66 -0.83 -16.67
C GLU A 102 18.79 -1.46 -18.07
N HIS A 103 17.92 -2.39 -18.43
CA HIS A 103 17.90 -2.99 -19.77
C HIS A 103 17.41 -2.05 -20.86
N LEU A 104 16.47 -1.15 -20.55
CA LEU A 104 16.08 -0.08 -21.47
C LEU A 104 17.29 0.81 -21.80
N THR A 105 18.10 1.14 -20.78
CA THR A 105 19.35 1.88 -20.97
C THR A 105 20.32 1.10 -21.84
N GLN A 106 20.47 -0.21 -21.59
CA GLN A 106 21.31 -1.08 -22.41
C GLN A 106 20.89 -1.10 -23.89
N VAL A 107 19.61 -1.32 -24.18
CA VAL A 107 19.07 -1.32 -25.55
C VAL A 107 19.21 0.06 -26.21
N THR A 108 19.04 1.14 -25.44
CA THR A 108 19.28 2.51 -25.91
C THR A 108 20.75 2.72 -26.28
N GLN A 109 21.68 2.27 -25.44
CA GLN A 109 23.11 2.32 -25.72
C GLN A 109 23.45 1.59 -27.04
N ILE A 110 22.87 0.41 -27.27
CA ILE A 110 23.12 -0.40 -28.47
C ILE A 110 22.54 0.25 -29.74
N HIS A 111 21.23 0.56 -29.73
CA HIS A 111 20.51 0.92 -30.96
C HIS A 111 20.43 2.42 -31.22
N VAL A 112 20.49 3.25 -30.18
CA VAL A 112 20.40 4.72 -30.31
C VAL A 112 21.79 5.34 -30.30
N LEU A 113 22.66 4.91 -29.38
CA LEU A 113 24.01 5.47 -29.24
C LEU A 113 25.07 4.70 -30.03
N GLY A 114 24.74 3.51 -30.57
CA GLY A 114 25.67 2.70 -31.35
C GLY A 114 26.82 2.08 -30.55
N LEU A 115 26.71 2.05 -29.21
CA LEU A 115 27.72 1.49 -28.30
C LEU A 115 27.72 -0.04 -28.39
N ARG A 116 28.86 -0.66 -28.05
CA ARG A 116 29.05 -2.12 -28.15
C ARG A 116 29.88 -2.66 -27.00
N GLY A 117 29.75 -3.96 -26.74
CA GLY A 117 30.61 -4.67 -25.80
C GLY A 117 30.45 -4.15 -24.38
N ALA A 118 31.56 -3.73 -23.76
CA ALA A 118 31.56 -3.22 -22.38
C ALA A 118 30.85 -1.86 -22.24
N ASP A 119 30.79 -1.07 -23.30
CA ASP A 119 30.18 0.27 -23.29
C ASP A 119 28.65 0.24 -23.41
N SER A 120 28.07 -0.94 -23.64
CA SER A 120 26.64 -1.15 -23.83
C SER A 120 26.07 -2.16 -22.82
N ARG A 121 26.40 -1.98 -21.54
CA ARG A 121 25.99 -2.86 -20.43
C ARG A 121 25.01 -2.21 -19.44
N GLY A 122 24.38 -1.10 -19.81
CA GLY A 122 23.51 -0.33 -18.92
C GLY A 122 24.27 0.67 -18.04
N VAL A 123 23.62 1.14 -16.98
CA VAL A 123 24.18 2.09 -15.99
C VAL A 123 25.11 1.35 -15.02
N PHE A 124 24.66 0.21 -14.52
CA PHE A 124 25.34 -0.67 -13.57
C PHE A 124 25.96 -1.87 -14.28
N GLY A 125 26.62 -1.67 -15.42
CA GLY A 125 27.10 -2.76 -16.28
C GLY A 125 28.13 -3.73 -15.67
N GLN A 126 28.64 -3.48 -14.46
CA GLN A 126 29.39 -4.48 -13.69
C GLN A 126 28.50 -5.59 -13.12
N LEU A 127 27.20 -5.30 -12.97
CA LEU A 127 26.17 -6.23 -12.54
C LEU A 127 25.50 -6.95 -13.72
N ASP A 128 25.85 -6.62 -14.97
CA ASP A 128 25.40 -7.33 -16.18
C ASP A 128 26.14 -8.69 -16.29
N ILE A 129 25.89 -9.56 -15.32
CA ILE A 129 26.46 -10.91 -15.20
C ILE A 129 25.35 -11.92 -14.95
N GLU A 130 25.57 -13.16 -15.36
CA GLU A 130 24.53 -14.19 -15.39
C GLU A 130 23.95 -14.52 -14.00
N TRP A 131 24.80 -14.48 -12.96
CA TRP A 131 24.38 -14.70 -11.58
C TRP A 131 23.37 -13.66 -11.07
N VAL A 132 23.55 -12.40 -11.45
CA VAL A 132 22.64 -11.32 -11.05
C VAL A 132 21.28 -11.54 -11.68
N HIS A 133 21.23 -11.79 -13.00
CA HIS A 133 19.98 -12.02 -13.71
C HIS A 133 19.23 -13.27 -13.21
N PHE A 134 19.94 -14.39 -13.02
CA PHE A 134 19.34 -15.61 -12.50
C PHE A 134 18.74 -15.37 -11.11
N THR A 135 19.52 -14.81 -10.18
CA THR A 135 19.04 -14.51 -8.82
C THR A 135 17.84 -13.56 -8.83
N TRP A 136 17.88 -12.55 -9.69
CA TRP A 136 16.82 -11.57 -9.84
C TRP A 136 15.53 -12.22 -10.34
N ASN A 137 15.59 -12.95 -11.45
CA ASN A 137 14.43 -13.61 -12.04
C ASN A 137 13.84 -14.68 -11.11
N THR A 138 14.69 -15.45 -10.41
CA THR A 138 14.23 -16.38 -9.36
C THR A 138 13.46 -15.63 -8.26
N TRP A 139 13.97 -14.49 -7.78
CA TRP A 139 13.30 -13.69 -6.76
C TRP A 139 11.96 -13.13 -7.25
N VAL A 140 11.89 -12.61 -8.49
CA VAL A 140 10.64 -12.15 -9.12
C VAL A 140 9.62 -13.30 -9.15
N LEU A 141 10.03 -14.47 -9.61
CA LEU A 141 9.17 -15.64 -9.73
C LEU A 141 8.61 -16.06 -8.36
N ILE A 142 9.46 -16.15 -7.33
CA ILE A 142 9.04 -16.46 -5.96
C ILE A 142 8.06 -15.41 -5.44
N ALA A 143 8.34 -14.13 -5.63
CA ALA A 143 7.47 -13.05 -5.19
C ALA A 143 6.09 -13.11 -5.86
N ILE A 144 6.03 -13.38 -7.17
CA ILE A 144 4.76 -13.57 -7.90
C ILE A 144 3.98 -14.76 -7.34
N VAL A 145 4.64 -15.90 -7.08
CA VAL A 145 3.98 -17.09 -6.49
C VAL A 145 3.40 -16.77 -5.11
N LEU A 146 4.15 -16.08 -4.25
CA LEU A 146 3.67 -15.65 -2.94
C LEU A 146 2.47 -14.69 -3.05
N LEU A 147 2.52 -13.75 -3.99
CA LEU A 147 1.40 -12.84 -4.26
C LEU A 147 0.17 -13.58 -4.80
N LEU A 148 0.34 -14.62 -5.61
CA LEU A 148 -0.78 -15.43 -6.13
C LEU A 148 -1.46 -16.29 -5.06
N VAL A 149 -0.72 -16.78 -4.06
CA VAL A 149 -1.31 -17.44 -2.89
C VAL A 149 -2.30 -16.48 -2.19
N ARG A 150 -1.95 -15.18 -2.13
CA ARG A 150 -2.79 -14.17 -1.48
C ARG A 150 -3.87 -13.59 -2.39
N PHE A 151 -3.59 -13.45 -3.68
CA PHE A 151 -4.43 -12.76 -4.67
C PHE A 151 -4.74 -13.66 -5.88
N PRO A 152 -5.34 -14.86 -5.69
CA PRO A 152 -5.51 -15.84 -6.76
C PRO A 152 -6.47 -15.37 -7.86
N ARG A 153 -7.32 -14.37 -7.58
CA ARG A 153 -8.26 -13.78 -8.54
C ARG A 153 -7.63 -12.75 -9.48
N ASN A 154 -6.39 -12.34 -9.24
CA ASN A 154 -5.71 -11.35 -10.08
C ASN A 154 -5.21 -12.02 -11.37
N GLY A 155 -6.00 -11.95 -12.44
CA GLY A 155 -5.66 -12.56 -13.74
C GLY A 155 -4.35 -12.04 -14.34
N TRP A 156 -3.98 -10.78 -14.08
CA TRP A 156 -2.72 -10.21 -14.55
C TRP A 156 -1.50 -10.83 -13.85
N LEU A 157 -1.61 -11.20 -12.56
CA LEU A 157 -0.54 -11.93 -11.88
C LEU A 157 -0.31 -13.32 -12.50
N TRP A 158 -1.36 -14.00 -12.94
CA TRP A 158 -1.22 -15.29 -13.65
C TRP A 158 -0.51 -15.13 -14.99
N ILE A 159 -0.85 -14.08 -15.76
CA ILE A 159 -0.13 -13.75 -17.00
C ILE A 159 1.35 -13.48 -16.70
N THR A 160 1.61 -12.68 -15.66
CA THR A 160 2.97 -12.35 -15.23
C THR A 160 3.75 -13.61 -14.84
N LEU A 161 3.14 -14.53 -14.09
CA LEU A 161 3.75 -15.80 -13.69
C LEU A 161 4.19 -16.63 -14.90
N LEU A 162 3.35 -16.73 -15.93
CA LEU A 162 3.67 -17.50 -17.13
C LEU A 162 4.88 -16.92 -17.87
N VAL A 163 4.91 -15.59 -18.04
CA VAL A 163 6.03 -14.91 -18.70
C VAL A 163 7.30 -14.99 -17.87
N ALA A 164 7.23 -14.69 -16.57
CA ALA A 164 8.36 -14.75 -15.65
C ALA A 164 8.92 -16.17 -15.54
N GLY A 165 8.06 -17.20 -15.52
CA GLY A 165 8.48 -18.59 -15.50
C GLY A 165 9.22 -19.00 -16.79
N TRP A 166 8.76 -18.54 -17.95
CA TRP A 166 9.47 -18.76 -19.20
C TRP A 166 10.82 -18.02 -19.24
N HIS A 167 10.82 -16.77 -18.79
CA HIS A 167 12.04 -15.96 -18.70
C HIS A 167 13.06 -16.59 -17.75
N GLU A 168 12.63 -17.11 -16.61
CA GLU A 168 13.48 -17.87 -15.68
C GLU A 168 14.02 -19.15 -16.32
N ALA A 169 13.23 -19.87 -17.11
CA ALA A 169 13.72 -21.06 -17.82
C ALA A 169 14.86 -20.73 -18.81
N GLU A 170 14.76 -19.61 -19.52
CA GLU A 170 15.85 -19.09 -20.38
C GLU A 170 17.12 -18.85 -19.55
N HIS A 171 17.00 -18.18 -18.40
CA HIS A 171 18.15 -17.89 -17.54
C HIS A 171 18.71 -19.11 -16.84
N ALA A 172 17.88 -20.05 -16.41
CA ALA A 172 18.29 -21.33 -15.87
C ALA A 172 19.10 -22.13 -16.90
N TYR A 173 18.70 -22.10 -18.18
CA TYR A 173 19.46 -22.72 -19.25
C TYR A 173 20.82 -22.04 -19.45
N ILE A 174 20.85 -20.71 -19.60
CA ILE A 174 22.10 -19.95 -19.75
C ILE A 174 23.04 -20.24 -18.58
N MET A 175 22.53 -20.19 -17.35
CA MET A 175 23.28 -20.50 -16.13
C MET A 175 23.81 -21.94 -16.14
N SER A 176 23.01 -22.91 -16.59
CA SER A 176 23.47 -24.31 -16.70
C SER A 176 24.64 -24.46 -17.68
N VAL A 177 24.62 -23.73 -18.79
CA VAL A 177 25.72 -23.73 -19.77
C VAL A 177 26.96 -23.06 -19.19
N TYR A 178 26.80 -21.95 -18.47
CA TYR A 178 27.90 -21.30 -17.79
C TYR A 178 28.54 -22.17 -16.71
N LEU A 179 27.74 -22.81 -15.86
CA LEU A 179 28.25 -23.71 -14.82
C LEU A 179 28.99 -24.92 -15.39
N THR A 180 28.63 -25.37 -16.60
CA THR A 180 29.26 -26.53 -17.25
C THR A 180 30.44 -26.17 -18.15
N THR A 181 30.47 -24.97 -18.74
CA THR A 181 31.47 -24.60 -19.76
C THR A 181 32.34 -23.40 -19.38
N GLY A 182 31.95 -22.62 -18.36
CA GLY A 182 32.58 -21.36 -17.98
C GLY A 182 32.38 -20.23 -19.00
N ARG A 183 31.53 -20.41 -20.02
CA ARG A 183 31.29 -19.42 -21.08
C ARG A 183 30.15 -18.49 -20.71
N GLU A 184 30.44 -17.20 -20.67
CA GLU A 184 29.44 -16.15 -20.49
C GLU A 184 28.80 -15.72 -21.81
N GLY A 185 27.58 -15.20 -21.74
CA GLY A 185 26.91 -14.53 -22.87
C GLY A 185 26.40 -15.51 -23.92
N THR A 186 26.02 -16.72 -23.51
CA THR A 186 25.48 -17.72 -24.44
C THR A 186 24.13 -17.28 -25.03
N PRO A 187 23.78 -17.70 -26.27
CA PRO A 187 22.54 -17.30 -26.92
C PRO A 187 21.23 -17.73 -26.21
N GLY A 188 21.29 -18.54 -25.16
CA GLY A 188 20.08 -19.02 -24.49
C GLY A 188 19.27 -19.99 -25.36
N LEU A 189 17.96 -20.09 -25.09
CA LEU A 189 17.06 -20.98 -25.82
C LEU A 189 16.52 -20.31 -27.09
N LEU A 190 16.08 -19.05 -27.00
CA LEU A 190 15.31 -18.40 -28.06
C LEU A 190 15.99 -17.22 -28.75
N SER A 191 17.15 -16.74 -28.29
CA SER A 191 17.85 -15.69 -29.05
C SER A 191 18.48 -16.26 -30.33
N VAL A 192 18.98 -15.42 -31.22
CA VAL A 192 19.59 -15.86 -32.48
C VAL A 192 20.70 -16.89 -32.22
N ARG A 193 20.59 -18.08 -32.86
CA ARG A 193 21.42 -19.27 -32.59
C ARG A 193 21.15 -19.95 -31.23
N GLY A 194 19.95 -19.76 -30.70
CA GLY A 194 19.48 -20.39 -29.47
C GLY A 194 19.22 -21.88 -29.63
N ALA A 195 19.12 -22.56 -28.49
CA ALA A 195 18.98 -24.01 -28.43
C ALA A 195 17.67 -24.55 -29.02
N ILE A 196 16.61 -23.74 -29.07
CA ILE A 196 15.29 -24.15 -29.57
C ILE A 196 15.09 -23.61 -30.98
N ALA A 197 14.97 -24.53 -31.95
CA ALA A 197 14.66 -24.22 -33.35
C ALA A 197 15.60 -23.19 -34.02
N GLY A 198 16.84 -23.03 -33.53
CA GLY A 198 17.80 -22.03 -34.01
C GLY A 198 17.52 -20.60 -33.54
N GLY A 199 16.48 -20.41 -32.73
CA GLY A 199 16.10 -19.14 -32.12
C GLY A 199 15.34 -18.17 -33.03
N LEU A 200 14.86 -17.10 -32.42
CA LEU A 200 14.25 -15.94 -33.05
C LEU A 200 15.33 -15.03 -33.67
N PRO A 201 14.99 -14.17 -34.64
CA PRO A 201 15.92 -13.18 -35.21
C PRO A 201 16.15 -12.00 -34.26
N LEU A 202 16.42 -12.28 -32.98
CA LEU A 202 16.68 -11.31 -31.93
C LEU A 202 18.00 -11.65 -31.24
N ILE A 203 18.88 -10.67 -31.10
CA ILE A 203 20.08 -10.84 -30.28
C ILE A 203 19.69 -10.95 -28.81
N ARG A 204 20.53 -11.59 -27.99
CA ARG A 204 20.27 -11.83 -26.56
C ARG A 204 19.81 -10.57 -25.80
N PRO A 205 20.47 -9.40 -25.91
CA PRO A 205 20.02 -8.20 -25.20
C PRO A 205 18.60 -7.75 -25.59
N ASP A 206 18.25 -7.85 -26.88
CA ASP A 206 16.92 -7.45 -27.39
C ASP A 206 15.83 -8.42 -26.93
N LEU A 207 16.13 -9.73 -26.96
CA LEU A 207 15.20 -10.74 -26.46
C LEU A 207 15.00 -10.59 -24.94
N HIS A 208 16.08 -10.38 -24.20
CA HIS A 208 16.01 -10.16 -22.76
C HIS A 208 15.21 -8.91 -22.41
N PHE A 209 15.39 -7.81 -23.14
CA PHE A 209 14.56 -6.62 -23.00
C PHE A 209 13.07 -6.91 -23.31
N MET A 210 12.78 -7.69 -24.35
CA MET A 210 11.40 -8.07 -24.68
C MET A 210 10.74 -8.88 -23.54
N TYR A 211 11.46 -9.83 -22.93
CA TYR A 211 10.96 -10.53 -21.74
C TYR A 211 10.66 -9.55 -20.61
N ASN A 212 11.56 -8.62 -20.31
CA ASN A 212 11.33 -7.62 -19.28
C ASN A 212 10.09 -6.73 -19.59
N VAL A 213 9.83 -6.37 -20.85
CA VAL A 213 8.59 -5.66 -21.24
C VAL A 213 7.36 -6.51 -20.96
N LEU A 214 7.35 -7.76 -21.46
CA LEU A 214 6.22 -8.69 -21.35
C LEU A 214 5.95 -9.12 -19.91
N GLU A 215 6.94 -9.01 -19.03
CA GLU A 215 6.83 -9.28 -17.60
C GLU A 215 6.37 -8.03 -16.83
N THR A 216 7.04 -6.88 -17.06
CA THR A 216 6.80 -5.65 -16.29
C THR A 216 5.43 -5.04 -16.58
N VAL A 217 4.96 -5.08 -17.83
CA VAL A 217 3.66 -4.48 -18.20
C VAL A 217 2.48 -5.20 -17.51
N PRO A 218 2.34 -6.54 -17.59
CA PRO A 218 1.35 -7.27 -16.81
C PRO A 218 1.53 -7.11 -15.30
N LEU A 219 2.76 -7.05 -14.79
CA LEU A 219 3.02 -6.85 -13.36
C LEU A 219 2.48 -5.49 -12.87
N VAL A 220 2.73 -4.42 -13.61
CA VAL A 220 2.20 -3.07 -13.31
C VAL A 220 0.67 -3.04 -13.42
N ALA A 221 0.10 -3.69 -14.44
CA ALA A 221 -1.35 -3.83 -14.57
C ALA A 221 -1.96 -4.62 -13.40
N ALA A 222 -1.29 -5.69 -12.96
CA ALA A 222 -1.66 -6.50 -11.83
C ALA A 222 -1.62 -5.72 -10.53
N PHE A 223 -0.60 -4.90 -10.32
CA PHE A 223 -0.52 -4.01 -9.16
C PHE A 223 -1.63 -2.96 -9.18
N GLY A 224 -1.86 -2.30 -10.32
CA GLY A 224 -2.94 -1.34 -10.47
C GLY A 224 -4.33 -1.96 -10.24
N TYR A 225 -4.54 -3.20 -10.69
CA TYR A 225 -5.73 -3.97 -10.37
C TYR A 225 -5.83 -4.23 -8.86
N GLN A 226 -4.75 -4.70 -8.24
CA GLN A 226 -4.75 -5.05 -6.82
C GLN A 226 -4.96 -3.84 -5.93
N VAL A 227 -4.35 -2.69 -6.22
CA VAL A 227 -4.57 -1.44 -5.45
C VAL A 227 -6.05 -1.05 -5.45
N ARG A 228 -6.75 -1.20 -6.59
CA ARG A 228 -8.19 -0.88 -6.69
C ARG A 228 -9.07 -1.80 -5.84
N HIS A 229 -8.63 -3.05 -5.64
CA HIS A 229 -9.35 -4.06 -4.86
C HIS A 229 -8.76 -4.26 -3.47
N SER A 230 -7.78 -3.44 -3.08
CA SER A 230 -7.19 -3.50 -1.75
C SER A 230 -8.06 -2.74 -0.75
N TYR A 231 -8.13 -3.25 0.46
CA TYR A 231 -8.87 -2.66 1.57
C TYR A 231 -8.02 -2.65 2.84
N ASP A 232 -8.36 -1.79 3.79
CA ASP A 232 -7.68 -1.70 5.08
C ASP A 232 -8.01 -2.92 5.94
N GLU A 233 -6.99 -3.55 6.52
CA GLU A 233 -7.15 -4.78 7.31
C GLU A 233 -7.92 -4.55 8.62
N TRP A 234 -7.81 -3.37 9.23
CA TRP A 234 -8.55 -3.04 10.44
C TRP A 234 -10.02 -2.87 10.16
N LEU A 235 -10.38 -2.33 8.99
CA LEU A 235 -11.76 -2.30 8.53
C LEU A 235 -12.30 -3.72 8.34
N ALA A 236 -11.54 -4.58 7.68
CA ALA A 236 -11.94 -5.98 7.48
C ALA A 236 -12.08 -6.76 8.79
N LYS A 237 -11.22 -6.48 9.78
CA LYS A 237 -11.32 -7.08 11.12
C LYS A 237 -12.52 -6.56 11.89
N ALA A 238 -12.82 -5.26 11.80
CA ALA A 238 -13.92 -4.63 12.53
C ALA A 238 -15.30 -4.97 11.93
N LEU A 239 -15.39 -5.10 10.59
CA LEU A 239 -16.63 -5.34 9.85
C LEU A 239 -16.46 -6.50 8.84
N PRO A 240 -16.33 -7.76 9.30
CA PRO A 240 -15.89 -8.89 8.48
C PRO A 240 -16.89 -9.37 7.41
N HIS A 241 -18.13 -8.86 7.41
CA HIS A 241 -19.19 -9.29 6.49
C HIS A 241 -19.51 -8.29 5.39
N MET A 242 -18.65 -7.30 5.18
CA MET A 242 -18.65 -6.48 3.98
C MET A 242 -18.09 -7.29 2.80
N SER A 243 -18.64 -7.06 1.60
CA SER A 243 -18.02 -7.58 0.37
C SER A 243 -16.66 -6.93 0.14
N GLU A 244 -15.78 -7.57 -0.64
CA GLU A 244 -14.46 -7.00 -0.98
C GLU A 244 -14.59 -5.62 -1.66
N GLU A 245 -15.61 -5.44 -2.51
CA GLU A 245 -15.92 -4.17 -3.16
C GLU A 245 -16.34 -3.09 -2.15
N GLN A 246 -17.29 -3.41 -1.25
CA GLN A 246 -17.71 -2.50 -0.18
C GLN A 246 -16.53 -2.10 0.72
N MET A 247 -15.65 -3.06 1.02
CA MET A 247 -14.47 -2.84 1.84
C MET A 247 -13.48 -1.90 1.14
N ALA A 248 -13.22 -2.12 -0.15
CA ALA A 248 -12.33 -1.30 -0.95
C ALA A 248 -12.85 0.14 -1.11
N GLU A 249 -14.16 0.30 -1.35
CA GLU A 249 -14.82 1.61 -1.41
C GLU A 249 -14.75 2.35 -0.08
N THR A 250 -15.11 1.66 1.01
CA THR A 250 -15.11 2.24 2.36
C THR A 250 -13.72 2.65 2.79
N THR A 251 -12.70 1.86 2.45
CA THR A 251 -11.30 2.18 2.75
C THR A 251 -10.90 3.55 2.21
N ASN A 252 -11.43 3.97 1.05
CA ASN A 252 -11.14 5.28 0.47
C ASN A 252 -11.82 6.45 1.23
N ALA A 253 -12.78 6.16 2.10
CA ALA A 253 -13.52 7.12 2.89
C ALA A 253 -13.05 7.18 4.37
N LEU A 254 -12.00 6.45 4.73
CA LEU A 254 -11.42 6.47 6.07
C LEU A 254 -10.40 7.60 6.23
N GLU A 255 -10.39 8.22 7.40
CA GLU A 255 -9.40 9.21 7.82
C GLU A 255 -8.62 8.67 9.03
N THR A 256 -7.29 8.68 8.96
CA THR A 256 -6.44 8.31 10.11
C THR A 256 -6.31 9.49 11.07
N LEU A 257 -6.70 9.29 12.33
CA LEU A 257 -6.60 10.30 13.39
C LEU A 257 -5.73 9.79 14.54
N ARG A 258 -4.96 10.69 15.16
CA ARG A 258 -4.02 10.38 16.25
C ARG A 258 -4.32 11.20 17.49
N PHE A 259 -4.18 10.56 18.65
CA PHE A 259 -4.52 11.12 19.95
C PHE A 259 -3.42 10.83 20.96
N ALA A 260 -3.04 11.84 21.75
CA ALA A 260 -2.11 11.68 22.86
C ALA A 260 -2.80 11.00 24.07
N PRO A 261 -2.05 10.34 24.98
CA PRO A 261 -2.61 9.83 26.23
C PRO A 261 -3.42 10.90 26.98
N GLY A 262 -4.60 10.54 27.46
CA GLY A 262 -5.54 11.42 28.16
C GLY A 262 -6.44 12.27 27.25
N GLN A 263 -6.17 12.35 25.95
CA GLN A 263 -6.99 13.12 25.02
C GLN A 263 -8.33 12.40 24.75
N ALA A 264 -9.44 13.14 24.82
CA ALA A 264 -10.76 12.63 24.42
C ALA A 264 -10.84 12.53 22.89
N VAL A 265 -11.24 11.37 22.39
CA VAL A 265 -11.54 11.13 20.97
C VAL A 265 -12.95 11.62 20.65
N VAL A 266 -13.91 11.31 21.53
CA VAL A 266 -15.28 11.84 21.53
C VAL A 266 -15.70 12.11 22.97
N ARG A 267 -16.59 13.09 23.20
CA ARG A 267 -17.18 13.32 24.52
C ARG A 267 -18.65 12.97 24.56
N GLN A 268 -19.09 12.49 25.72
CA GLN A 268 -20.50 12.28 26.02
C GLN A 268 -21.30 13.58 25.75
N GLY A 269 -22.49 13.43 25.17
CA GLY A 269 -23.38 14.55 24.83
C GLY A 269 -23.02 15.28 23.53
N GLU A 270 -21.83 15.08 22.95
CA GLU A 270 -21.52 15.64 21.63
C GLU A 270 -22.36 14.98 20.53
N PRO A 271 -22.65 15.67 19.41
CA PRO A 271 -23.30 15.06 18.26
C PRO A 271 -22.51 13.85 17.73
N ALA A 272 -23.23 12.78 17.36
CA ALA A 272 -22.62 11.63 16.71
C ALA A 272 -22.50 11.83 15.20
N ASP A 273 -21.28 12.04 14.72
CA ASP A 273 -20.95 12.37 13.33
C ASP A 273 -20.06 11.33 12.63
N ARG A 274 -19.33 10.53 13.42
CA ARG A 274 -18.29 9.60 12.96
C ARG A 274 -18.31 8.26 13.71
N PHE A 275 -17.87 7.22 13.02
CA PHE A 275 -17.55 5.89 13.55
C PHE A 275 -16.03 5.72 13.60
N TYR A 276 -15.50 4.99 14.58
CA TYR A 276 -14.05 4.88 14.80
C TYR A 276 -13.63 3.42 15.01
N ILE A 277 -12.51 3.04 14.41
CA ILE A 277 -11.84 1.74 14.61
C ILE A 277 -10.46 2.02 15.22
N VAL A 278 -10.11 1.37 16.33
CA VAL A 278 -8.78 1.50 16.93
C VAL A 278 -7.77 0.69 16.12
N THR A 279 -6.68 1.31 15.67
CA THR A 279 -5.59 0.64 14.92
C THR A 279 -4.31 0.51 15.73
N GLN A 280 -4.10 1.43 16.68
CA GLN A 280 -2.96 1.40 17.59
C GLN A 280 -3.35 1.93 18.97
N GLY A 281 -2.78 1.32 20.02
CA GLY A 281 -2.96 1.76 21.39
C GLY A 281 -4.27 1.27 22.02
N THR A 282 -4.66 1.89 23.13
CA THR A 282 -5.91 1.57 23.83
C THR A 282 -6.68 2.82 24.23
N VAL A 283 -8.01 2.74 24.20
CA VAL A 283 -8.92 3.79 24.65
C VAL A 283 -9.78 3.28 25.80
N ALA A 284 -10.13 4.16 26.73
CA ALA A 284 -11.12 3.91 27.77
C ALA A 284 -12.46 4.50 27.35
N VAL A 285 -13.53 3.74 27.48
CA VAL A 285 -14.91 4.22 27.38
C VAL A 285 -15.39 4.52 28.79
N VAL A 286 -15.74 5.77 29.06
CA VAL A 286 -16.17 6.26 30.37
C VAL A 286 -17.47 7.03 30.24
N ARG A 287 -18.38 6.88 31.19
CA ARG A 287 -19.62 7.66 31.26
C ARG A 287 -19.59 8.57 32.48
N GLU A 288 -19.95 9.83 32.28
CA GLU A 288 -20.19 10.78 33.37
C GLU A 288 -21.58 10.52 33.97
N ALA A 289 -21.63 10.29 35.29
CA ALA A 289 -22.85 10.20 36.08
C ALA A 289 -23.25 11.57 36.66
N GLU A 290 -24.50 11.70 37.14
CA GLU A 290 -25.09 12.98 37.59
C GLU A 290 -24.28 13.70 38.70
N ALA A 291 -23.50 12.97 39.49
CA ALA A 291 -22.66 13.52 40.57
C ALA A 291 -21.23 13.92 40.11
N GLY A 292 -20.95 13.96 38.81
CA GLY A 292 -19.62 14.28 38.26
C GLY A 292 -18.58 13.16 38.38
N SER A 293 -18.99 11.97 38.82
CA SER A 293 -18.14 10.78 38.85
C SER A 293 -18.14 10.07 37.50
N GLU A 294 -16.97 9.58 37.07
CA GLU A 294 -16.84 8.78 35.84
C GLU A 294 -16.95 7.27 36.15
N VAL A 295 -17.82 6.57 35.41
CA VAL A 295 -17.92 5.11 35.42
C VAL A 295 -17.13 4.54 34.24
N HIS A 296 -16.16 3.66 34.51
CA HIS A 296 -15.44 2.95 33.46
C HIS A 296 -16.31 1.81 32.89
N LEU A 297 -16.57 1.84 31.59
CA LEU A 297 -17.43 0.88 30.91
C LEU A 297 -16.62 -0.22 30.20
N ALA A 298 -15.56 0.18 29.49
CA ALA A 298 -14.72 -0.74 28.73
C ALA A 298 -13.35 -0.14 28.42
N THR A 299 -12.39 -0.99 28.10
CA THR A 299 -11.15 -0.61 27.42
C THR A 299 -11.13 -1.28 26.05
N LEU A 300 -10.93 -0.50 24.98
CA LEU A 300 -10.88 -0.99 23.60
C LEU A 300 -9.46 -0.91 23.04
N GLY A 301 -9.06 -1.91 22.27
CA GLY A 301 -7.75 -2.02 21.62
C GLY A 301 -7.85 -2.30 20.11
N PRO A 302 -6.73 -2.66 19.45
CA PRO A 302 -6.66 -2.73 18.00
C PRO A 302 -7.63 -3.74 17.35
N GLY A 303 -8.45 -3.24 16.43
CA GLY A 303 -9.51 -3.97 15.74
C GLY A 303 -10.89 -3.84 16.37
N GLU A 304 -10.99 -3.26 17.57
CA GLU A 304 -12.26 -2.90 18.18
C GLU A 304 -12.70 -1.51 17.72
N PHE A 305 -14.01 -1.27 17.73
CA PHE A 305 -14.60 -0.01 17.25
C PHE A 305 -15.50 0.65 18.30
N PHE A 306 -15.79 1.94 18.10
CA PHE A 306 -16.74 2.71 18.90
C PHE A 306 -17.42 3.83 18.09
N GLY A 307 -18.46 4.42 18.67
CA GLY A 307 -19.22 5.52 18.09
C GLY A 307 -20.44 5.08 17.27
N GLU A 308 -20.66 3.77 17.14
CA GLU A 308 -21.80 3.15 16.47
C GLU A 308 -23.14 3.49 17.10
N ILE A 309 -23.21 3.59 18.45
CA ILE A 309 -24.49 3.76 19.17
C ILE A 309 -25.18 5.05 18.76
N GLY A 310 -24.47 6.19 18.84
CA GLY A 310 -25.05 7.49 18.50
C GLY A 310 -25.43 7.59 17.02
N LEU A 311 -24.69 6.92 16.13
CA LEU A 311 -25.00 6.89 14.70
C LEU A 311 -26.23 6.05 14.38
N LEU A 312 -26.36 4.86 14.97
CA LEU A 312 -27.51 3.97 14.77
C LEU A 312 -28.78 4.52 15.40
N MET A 313 -28.69 5.01 16.64
CA MET A 313 -29.82 5.51 17.42
C MET A 313 -30.19 6.97 17.09
N ARG A 314 -29.39 7.64 16.25
CA ARG A 314 -29.52 9.07 15.92
C ARG A 314 -29.56 9.94 17.19
N SER A 315 -28.70 9.62 18.14
CA SER A 315 -28.60 10.28 19.44
C SER A 315 -27.20 10.88 19.63
N PRO A 316 -27.03 11.82 20.58
CA PRO A 316 -25.71 12.24 21.02
C PRO A 316 -24.85 11.07 21.52
N ARG A 317 -23.54 11.28 21.63
CA ARG A 317 -22.61 10.28 22.19
C ARG A 317 -23.05 9.91 23.60
N THR A 318 -23.20 8.61 23.87
CA THR A 318 -23.67 8.11 25.18
C THR A 318 -22.57 8.01 26.22
N ALA A 319 -21.30 8.09 25.81
CA ALA A 319 -20.13 8.01 26.67
C ALA A 319 -18.96 8.78 26.05
N THR A 320 -18.01 9.19 26.89
CA THR A 320 -16.72 9.74 26.49
C THR A 320 -15.76 8.60 26.16
N VAL A 321 -14.99 8.72 25.09
CA VAL A 321 -13.90 7.79 24.75
C VAL A 321 -12.59 8.53 24.83
N ARG A 322 -11.67 8.08 25.68
CA ARG A 322 -10.41 8.76 26.00
C ARG A 322 -9.21 7.86 25.74
N ALA A 323 -8.19 8.38 25.08
CA ALA A 323 -6.95 7.65 24.84
C ALA A 323 -6.24 7.32 26.17
N ARG A 324 -5.84 6.06 26.37
CA ARG A 324 -5.02 5.64 27.53
C ARG A 324 -3.53 5.62 27.21
N THR A 325 -3.19 5.30 25.97
CA THR A 325 -1.84 5.34 25.40
C THR A 325 -1.82 6.34 24.25
N PRO A 326 -0.69 6.56 23.55
CA PRO A 326 -0.77 7.11 22.20
C PRO A 326 -1.68 6.21 21.36
N VAL A 327 -2.69 6.79 20.73
CA VAL A 327 -3.74 6.08 20.01
C VAL A 327 -3.80 6.57 18.57
N GLU A 328 -3.97 5.61 17.66
CA GLU A 328 -4.36 5.87 16.28
C GLU A 328 -5.70 5.17 16.00
N VAL A 329 -6.58 5.86 15.28
CA VAL A 329 -7.89 5.34 14.85
C VAL A 329 -8.12 5.62 13.38
N LEU A 330 -8.89 4.74 12.73
CA LEU A 330 -9.55 5.03 11.45
C LEU A 330 -10.93 5.60 11.75
N ALA A 331 -11.21 6.79 11.23
CA ALA A 331 -12.48 7.48 11.37
C ALA A 331 -13.26 7.44 10.06
N MET A 332 -14.54 7.12 10.16
CA MET A 332 -15.49 7.09 9.04
C MET A 332 -16.64 8.04 9.32
N HIS A 333 -17.01 8.86 8.33
CA HIS A 333 -18.17 9.74 8.46
C HIS A 333 -19.48 8.95 8.58
N GLY A 334 -20.42 9.44 9.37
CA GLY A 334 -21.68 8.78 9.68
C GLY A 334 -22.53 8.47 8.45
N GLY A 335 -22.48 9.33 7.43
CA GLY A 335 -23.14 9.07 6.14
C GLY A 335 -22.60 7.82 5.42
N THR A 336 -21.28 7.64 5.41
CA THR A 336 -20.63 6.44 4.84
C THR A 336 -20.98 5.21 5.66
N PHE A 337 -20.90 5.31 7.00
CA PHE A 337 -21.30 4.23 7.91
C PHE A 337 -22.74 3.78 7.65
N GLN A 338 -23.69 4.72 7.54
CA GLN A 338 -25.08 4.41 7.23
C GLN A 338 -25.25 3.78 5.84
N GLY A 339 -24.48 4.21 4.84
CA GLY A 339 -24.43 3.56 3.53
C GLY A 339 -24.05 2.08 3.64
N ILE A 340 -23.04 1.76 4.45
CA ILE A 340 -22.61 0.37 4.70
C ILE A 340 -23.73 -0.43 5.36
N MET A 341 -24.33 0.09 6.44
CA MET A 341 -25.42 -0.58 7.15
C MET A 341 -26.61 -0.89 6.21
N ASN A 342 -26.93 0.03 5.29
CA ASN A 342 -28.00 -0.18 4.31
C ASN A 342 -27.63 -1.21 3.22
N SER A 343 -26.35 -1.35 2.92
CA SER A 343 -25.85 -2.22 1.85
C SER A 343 -25.51 -3.64 2.29
N SER A 344 -25.38 -3.90 3.59
CA SER A 344 -25.08 -5.23 4.14
C SER A 344 -25.92 -5.51 5.39
N GLN A 345 -27.02 -6.25 5.21
CA GLN A 345 -27.93 -6.61 6.30
C GLN A 345 -27.22 -7.37 7.43
N ARG A 346 -26.28 -8.26 7.08
CA ARG A 346 -25.52 -9.04 8.06
C ARG A 346 -24.63 -8.13 8.92
N THR A 347 -23.89 -7.22 8.28
CA THR A 347 -23.06 -6.24 8.99
C THR A 347 -23.92 -5.36 9.90
N ALA A 348 -25.08 -4.90 9.41
CA ALA A 348 -26.00 -4.09 10.20
C ALA A 348 -26.53 -4.81 11.44
N GLN A 349 -26.89 -6.10 11.31
CA GLN A 349 -27.37 -6.91 12.42
C GLN A 349 -26.31 -7.07 13.51
N GLU A 350 -25.06 -7.37 13.13
CA GLU A 350 -23.98 -7.57 14.09
C GLU A 350 -23.60 -6.29 14.82
N VAL A 351 -23.47 -5.17 14.09
CA VAL A 351 -23.18 -3.87 14.71
C VAL A 351 -24.33 -3.45 15.62
N ALA A 352 -25.59 -3.71 15.24
CA ALA A 352 -26.76 -3.43 16.08
C ALA A 352 -26.77 -4.29 17.35
N GLN A 353 -26.42 -5.57 17.29
CA GLN A 353 -26.30 -6.44 18.46
C GLN A 353 -25.22 -5.93 19.43
N ILE A 354 -24.05 -5.55 18.91
CA ILE A 354 -22.97 -4.97 19.71
C ILE A 354 -23.42 -3.66 20.37
N ALA A 355 -24.11 -2.79 19.61
CA ALA A 355 -24.64 -1.53 20.13
C ALA A 355 -25.66 -1.75 21.26
N GLN A 356 -26.57 -2.72 21.11
CA GLN A 356 -27.56 -3.07 22.13
C GLN A 356 -26.90 -3.63 23.40
N GLN A 357 -25.91 -4.52 23.26
CA GLN A 357 -25.16 -5.07 24.38
C GLN A 357 -24.45 -3.96 25.17
N ARG A 358 -23.76 -3.06 24.46
CA ARG A 358 -23.03 -1.93 25.08
C ARG A 358 -23.98 -0.95 25.76
N LEU A 359 -25.13 -0.66 25.15
CA LEU A 359 -26.16 0.20 25.76
C LEU A 359 -26.75 -0.44 27.02
N GLY A 360 -26.96 -1.76 27.04
CA GLY A 360 -27.40 -2.49 28.24
C GLY A 360 -26.39 -2.45 29.39
N GLN A 361 -25.09 -2.50 29.08
CA GLN A 361 -24.01 -2.31 30.08
C GLN A 361 -23.99 -0.90 30.63
N GLN A 362 -24.25 0.11 29.78
CA GLN A 362 -24.43 1.49 30.22
C GLN A 362 -25.64 1.57 31.18
N LEU A 363 -26.79 1.03 30.80
CA LEU A 363 -28.02 1.17 31.60
C LEU A 363 -28.08 0.28 32.86
N SER A 364 -27.08 -0.58 33.11
CA SER A 364 -27.10 -1.51 34.25
C SER A 364 -26.96 -0.83 35.63
N PRO A 365 -27.58 -1.37 36.70
CA PRO A 365 -28.12 -0.60 37.83
C PRO A 365 -27.12 -0.10 38.90
N GLN A 366 -25.84 0.08 38.59
CA GLN A 366 -24.94 0.73 39.57
C GLN A 366 -25.30 2.21 39.81
N ASP A 367 -26.08 2.83 38.91
CA ASP A 367 -26.62 4.19 39.06
C ASP A 367 -27.99 4.27 39.78
N GLN A 368 -28.64 3.14 40.11
CA GLN A 368 -29.93 3.14 40.84
C GLN A 368 -29.78 2.97 42.37
N ARG A 369 -28.55 2.91 42.90
CA ARG A 369 -28.27 2.73 44.34
C ARG A 369 -27.85 3.99 45.08
N ARG A 370 -28.29 5.17 44.62
CA ARG A 370 -28.31 6.38 45.44
C ARG A 370 -29.64 7.09 45.19
N THR A 371 -30.60 6.68 45.99
CA THR A 371 -31.84 7.41 46.33
C THR A 371 -31.55 8.86 46.70
#